data_AF-A0A5S3YZ45-F1
#
_entry.id   AF-A0A5S3YZ45-F1
#
_cell.length_a   1.000
_cell.length_b   1.000
_cell.length_c   1.000
_cell.angle_alpha   90.00
_cell.angle_beta   90.00
_cell.angle_gamma   90.00
#
_symmetry.space_group_name_H-M   'P 1'
#
loop_
_entity.id
_entity.type
_entity.pdbx_description
1 polymer ?
#
loop_
_entity_poly.entity_id
_entity_poly.type
_entity_poly.pdbx_seq_one_letter_code
_entity_poly.pdbx_strand_id
1 'polypeptide(L)'
;PDILIGVSGQPGLFTEQVIRAMYSGCERPIIFPLSNPSRQVEAHPKDVIAWTQGNAIVATGSPFEPVEFEGNTYPIPQCNNSYIFPGIGLGVIAAKATRITDNMLMVSSKTLAESSPLANTG
;
A
#
# COMPACT_ATOMS: atom_id res chain seq x y z
N PRO A 1 -11.87 -10.79 5.97
CA PRO A 1 -10.80 -9.89 6.44
C PRO A 1 -10.98 -8.54 5.76
N ASP A 2 -10.66 -7.44 6.44
CA ASP A 2 -10.81 -6.08 5.86
C ASP A 2 -9.52 -5.59 5.19
N ILE A 3 -8.39 -6.27 5.49
CA ILE A 3 -7.06 -5.96 4.98
C ILE A 3 -6.40 -7.25 4.45
N LEU A 4 -5.81 -7.17 3.26
CA LEU A 4 -5.05 -8.23 2.61
C LEU A 4 -3.71 -7.68 2.10
N ILE A 5 -2.61 -8.21 2.62
CA ILE A 5 -1.24 -7.76 2.29
C ILE A 5 -0.45 -8.93 1.69
N GLY A 6 0.12 -8.70 0.52
CA GLY A 6 0.91 -9.67 -0.23
C GLY A 6 2.38 -9.30 -0.19
N VAL A 7 3.21 -10.18 0.37
CA VAL A 7 4.68 -10.02 0.47
C VAL A 7 5.39 -11.33 0.10
N SER A 8 4.79 -12.09 -0.80
CA SER A 8 5.14 -13.50 -1.06
C SER A 8 6.16 -13.71 -2.19
N GLY A 9 6.26 -12.76 -3.12
CA GLY A 9 6.95 -12.92 -4.41
C GLY A 9 6.23 -13.84 -5.38
N GLN A 10 5.02 -14.32 -5.05
CA GLN A 10 4.27 -15.27 -5.86
C GLN A 10 3.17 -14.55 -6.68
N PRO A 11 3.36 -14.39 -8.00
CA PRO A 11 2.37 -13.72 -8.83
C PRO A 11 1.05 -14.50 -8.93
N GLY A 12 -0.05 -13.76 -9.00
CA GLY A 12 -1.40 -14.31 -9.21
C GLY A 12 -2.03 -14.97 -7.98
N LEU A 13 -1.44 -14.83 -6.79
CA LEU A 13 -1.98 -15.40 -5.55
C LEU A 13 -3.30 -14.73 -5.13
N PHE A 14 -3.46 -13.44 -5.42
CA PHE A 14 -4.70 -12.70 -5.15
C PHE A 14 -5.66 -12.89 -6.33
N THR A 15 -6.33 -14.04 -6.35
CA THR A 15 -7.27 -14.37 -7.42
C THR A 15 -8.55 -13.54 -7.35
N GLU A 16 -9.28 -13.44 -8.46
CA GLU A 16 -10.60 -12.79 -8.51
C GLU A 16 -11.54 -13.34 -7.44
N GLN A 17 -11.57 -14.66 -7.25
CA GLN A 17 -12.41 -15.29 -6.25
C GLN A 17 -12.07 -14.81 -4.83
N VAL A 18 -10.78 -14.70 -4.50
CA VAL A 18 -10.33 -14.21 -3.20
C VAL A 18 -10.72 -12.74 -3.01
N ILE A 19 -10.46 -11.89 -4.01
CA ILE A 19 -10.75 -10.46 -3.92
C ILE A 19 -12.26 -10.20 -3.83
N ARG A 20 -13.08 -10.90 -4.64
CA ARG A 20 -14.54 -10.76 -4.57
C ARG A 20 -15.12 -11.29 -3.26
N ALA A 21 -14.61 -12.40 -2.74
CA ALA A 21 -15.02 -12.89 -1.43
C ALA A 21 -14.70 -11.89 -0.32
N MET A 22 -13.53 -11.25 -0.38
CA MET A 22 -13.16 -10.18 0.54
C MET A 22 -14.10 -8.97 0.42
N TYR A 23 -14.37 -8.50 -0.80
CA TYR A 23 -15.27 -7.38 -1.08
C TYR A 23 -16.72 -7.65 -0.64
N SER A 24 -17.20 -8.89 -0.75
CA SER A 24 -18.55 -9.23 -0.24
C SER A 24 -18.72 -9.08 1.27
N GLY A 25 -17.62 -9.12 2.03
CA GLY A 25 -17.61 -8.97 3.48
C GLY A 25 -17.15 -7.60 3.97
N CYS A 26 -16.63 -6.76 3.08
CA CYS A 26 -16.04 -5.46 3.39
C CYS A 26 -16.24 -4.51 2.20
N GLU A 27 -17.06 -3.47 2.36
CA GLU A 27 -17.39 -2.52 1.29
C GLU A 27 -16.17 -1.77 0.76
N ARG A 28 -15.16 -1.52 1.60
CA ARG A 28 -13.95 -0.77 1.23
C ARG A 28 -12.67 -1.51 1.68
N PRO A 29 -12.34 -2.65 1.05
CA PRO A 29 -11.22 -3.48 1.51
C PRO A 29 -9.87 -2.84 1.18
N ILE A 30 -8.88 -3.04 2.05
CA ILE A 30 -7.48 -2.63 1.80
C ILE A 30 -6.73 -3.81 1.19
N ILE A 31 -6.23 -3.66 -0.04
CA ILE A 31 -5.57 -4.74 -0.78
C ILE A 31 -4.21 -4.25 -1.28
N PHE A 32 -3.14 -4.74 -0.64
CA PHE A 32 -1.77 -4.32 -0.89
C PHE A 32 -0.93 -5.46 -1.46
N PRO A 33 -0.86 -5.63 -2.78
CA PRO A 33 0.06 -6.57 -3.40
C PRO A 33 1.45 -5.92 -3.52
N LEU A 34 2.34 -6.20 -2.57
CA LEU A 34 3.60 -5.49 -2.36
C LEU A 34 4.82 -6.18 -2.98
N SER A 35 4.64 -7.35 -3.60
CA SER A 35 5.75 -8.08 -4.18
C SER A 35 6.41 -7.34 -5.34
N ASN A 36 7.74 -7.44 -5.38
CA ASN A 36 8.61 -6.77 -6.35
C ASN A 36 9.44 -7.81 -7.13
N PRO A 37 9.79 -7.56 -8.41
CA PRO A 37 9.33 -6.44 -9.24
C PRO A 37 7.89 -6.67 -9.73
N SER A 38 7.33 -5.75 -10.52
CA SER A 38 5.92 -5.76 -10.96
C SER A 38 5.40 -7.10 -11.51
N ARG A 39 6.25 -7.93 -12.13
CA ARG A 39 5.91 -9.29 -12.60
C ARG A 39 5.61 -10.31 -11.50
N GLN A 40 5.93 -10.00 -10.24
CA GLN A 40 5.73 -10.86 -9.07
C GLN A 40 4.57 -10.39 -8.18
N VAL A 41 3.83 -9.37 -8.62
CA VAL A 41 2.72 -8.80 -7.87
C VAL A 41 1.62 -9.85 -7.67
N GLU A 42 1.08 -9.95 -6.46
CA GLU A 42 0.06 -10.94 -6.14
C GLU A 42 -1.22 -10.77 -6.97
N ALA A 43 -1.57 -9.52 -7.30
CA ALA A 43 -2.59 -9.15 -8.29
C ALA A 43 -2.24 -7.79 -8.91
N HIS A 44 -2.53 -7.60 -10.19
CA HIS A 44 -2.39 -6.28 -10.80
C HIS A 44 -3.43 -5.31 -10.22
N PRO A 45 -3.07 -4.03 -9.97
CA PRO A 45 -3.99 -3.05 -9.41
C PRO A 45 -5.24 -2.84 -10.28
N LYS A 46 -5.09 -2.95 -11.61
CA LYS A 46 -6.21 -2.90 -12.56
C LYS A 46 -7.28 -3.96 -12.26
N ASP A 47 -6.84 -5.18 -11.97
CA ASP A 47 -7.73 -6.30 -11.71
C ASP A 47 -8.43 -6.12 -10.36
N VAL A 48 -7.67 -5.73 -9.33
CA VAL A 48 -8.20 -5.44 -7.99
C VAL A 48 -9.29 -4.36 -8.04
N ILE A 49 -9.02 -3.26 -8.75
CA ILE A 49 -10.00 -2.17 -8.94
C ILE A 49 -11.25 -2.69 -9.64
N ALA A 50 -11.11 -3.45 -10.73
CA ALA A 50 -12.26 -4.00 -11.46
C ALA A 50 -13.08 -5.00 -10.61
N TRP A 51 -12.42 -5.90 -9.87
CA TRP A 51 -13.09 -6.91 -9.05
C TRP A 51 -13.81 -6.34 -7.83
N THR A 52 -13.39 -5.15 -7.38
CA THR A 52 -13.99 -4.42 -6.26
C THR A 52 -14.84 -3.22 -6.69
N GLN A 53 -15.12 -3.09 -8.00
CA GLN A 53 -15.93 -2.00 -8.55
C GLN A 53 -15.41 -0.60 -8.15
N GLY A 54 -14.09 -0.44 -8.08
CA GLY A 54 -13.44 0.81 -7.68
C GLY A 54 -13.39 1.08 -6.18
N ASN A 55 -13.92 0.20 -5.33
CA ASN A 55 -14.02 0.47 -3.90
C ASN A 55 -12.78 0.09 -3.08
N ALA A 56 -11.90 -0.78 -3.59
CA ALA A 56 -10.69 -1.14 -2.84
C ALA A 56 -9.71 0.02 -2.66
N ILE A 57 -9.09 0.09 -1.49
CA ILE A 57 -7.88 0.89 -1.27
C ILE A 57 -6.69 0.05 -1.71
N VAL A 58 -5.98 0.50 -2.75
CA VAL A 58 -4.88 -0.25 -3.37
C VAL A 58 -3.58 0.53 -3.26
N ALA A 59 -2.51 -0.15 -2.88
CA ALA A 59 -1.13 0.34 -2.96
C ALA A 59 -0.21 -0.83 -3.32
N THR A 60 0.83 -0.57 -4.11
CA THR A 60 1.71 -1.61 -4.65
C THR A 60 3.16 -1.42 -4.21
N GLY A 61 3.95 -2.49 -4.23
CA GLY A 61 5.39 -2.40 -3.96
C GLY A 61 6.17 -1.82 -5.14
N SER A 62 5.79 -2.19 -6.37
CA SER A 62 6.35 -1.69 -7.62
C SER A 62 5.50 -0.56 -8.21
N PRO A 63 6.08 0.33 -9.02
CA PRO A 63 5.31 1.39 -9.68
C PRO A 63 4.36 0.80 -10.74
N PHE A 64 3.19 1.39 -10.86
CA PHE A 64 2.20 1.13 -11.91
C PHE A 64 1.65 2.46 -12.44
N GLU A 65 1.28 2.47 -13.70
CA GLU A 65 0.51 3.58 -14.27
C GLU A 65 -0.86 3.71 -13.57
N PRO A 66 -1.47 4.91 -13.56
CA PRO A 66 -2.84 5.08 -13.12
C PRO A 66 -3.80 4.14 -13.84
N VAL A 67 -4.84 3.68 -13.14
CA VAL A 67 -5.85 2.77 -13.67
C VAL A 67 -7.11 3.55 -14.02
N GLU A 68 -7.57 3.42 -15.26
CA GLU A 68 -8.88 3.94 -15.68
C GLU A 68 -9.98 2.89 -15.45
N PHE A 69 -11.02 3.26 -14.72
CA PHE A 69 -12.17 2.38 -14.46
C PHE A 69 -13.46 3.20 -14.35
N GLU A 70 -14.47 2.85 -15.16
CA GLU A 70 -15.80 3.50 -15.20
C GLU A 70 -15.76 5.04 -15.30
N GLY A 71 -14.83 5.56 -16.10
CA GLY A 71 -14.67 7.01 -16.32
C GLY A 71 -13.92 7.74 -15.20
N ASN A 72 -13.38 7.01 -14.22
CA ASN A 72 -12.55 7.55 -13.14
C ASN A 72 -11.10 7.07 -13.28
N THR A 73 -10.16 7.98 -13.01
CA THR A 73 -8.73 7.68 -12.90
C THR A 73 -8.36 7.36 -11.47
N TYR A 74 -7.74 6.20 -11.24
CA TYR A 74 -7.25 5.74 -9.94
C TYR A 74 -5.71 5.79 -9.92
N PRO A 75 -5.11 6.75 -9.19
CA PRO A 75 -3.67 6.74 -8.95
C PRO A 75 -3.29 5.49 -8.15
N ILE A 76 -2.20 4.82 -8.54
CA ILE A 76 -1.69 3.66 -7.81
C ILE A 76 -0.47 4.09 -6.98
N PRO A 77 -0.63 4.37 -5.68
CA PRO A 77 0.48 4.77 -4.82
C PRO A 77 1.43 3.61 -4.60
N GLN A 78 2.73 3.93 -4.56
CA GLN A 78 3.76 2.97 -4.19
C GLN A 78 3.95 2.97 -2.66
N CYS A 79 3.82 1.80 -2.05
CA CYS A 79 4.20 1.58 -0.65
C CYS A 79 5.72 1.44 -0.57
N ASN A 80 6.43 2.57 -0.62
CA ASN A 80 7.89 2.61 -0.70
C ASN A 80 8.53 2.97 0.66
N ASN A 81 9.61 2.27 1.02
CA ASN A 81 10.37 2.55 2.24
C ASN A 81 11.13 3.89 2.20
N SER A 82 11.26 4.51 1.01
CA SER A 82 11.84 5.85 0.82
C SER A 82 11.11 6.95 1.60
N TYR A 83 9.85 6.74 1.96
CA TYR A 83 9.11 7.66 2.83
C TYR A 83 9.51 7.56 4.31
N ILE A 84 10.28 6.53 4.70
CA ILE A 84 10.61 6.24 6.10
C ILE A 84 12.11 6.39 6.36
N PHE A 85 12.96 5.65 5.63
CA PHE A 85 14.38 5.56 5.99
C PHE A 85 15.13 6.89 6.00
N PRO A 86 14.85 7.89 5.13
CA PRO A 86 15.56 9.18 5.19
C PRO A 86 15.24 9.96 6.47
N GLY A 87 13.97 9.99 6.88
CA GLY A 87 13.52 10.69 8.09
C GLY A 87 14.12 10.07 9.35
N ILE A 88 14.10 8.73 9.44
CA ILE A 88 14.76 8.00 10.53
C ILE A 88 16.27 8.26 10.53
N GLY A 89 16.92 8.15 9.37
CA GLY A 89 18.36 8.36 9.23
C GLY A 89 18.79 9.75 9.72
N LEU A 90 18.05 10.78 9.32
CA LEU A 90 18.28 12.14 9.79
C LEU A 90 18.10 12.25 11.31
N GLY A 91 17.03 11.67 11.87
CA GLY A 91 16.76 11.67 13.30
C GLY A 91 17.87 10.98 14.13
N VAL A 92 18.38 9.84 13.64
CA VAL A 92 19.48 9.11 14.28
C VAL A 92 20.75 9.95 14.32
N ILE A 93 21.12 10.60 13.20
CA ILE A 93 22.30 11.46 13.11
C ILE A 93 22.17 12.66 14.05
N ALA A 94 21.04 13.37 13.99
CA ALA A 94 20.80 14.57 14.78
C ALA A 94 20.80 14.30 16.29
N ALA A 95 20.16 13.20 16.71
CA ALA A 95 20.09 12.79 18.12
C ALA A 95 21.36 12.08 18.61
N LYS A 96 22.33 11.78 17.73
CA LYS A 96 23.47 10.89 18.00
C LYS A 96 23.01 9.55 18.61
N ALA A 97 21.89 9.04 18.14
CA ALA A 97 21.31 7.81 18.65
C ALA A 97 22.23 6.64 18.32
N THR A 98 22.47 5.76 19.29
CA THR A 98 23.32 4.57 19.12
C THR A 98 22.54 3.34 18.68
N ARG A 99 21.20 3.40 18.73
CA ARG A 99 20.29 2.32 18.37
C ARG A 99 18.99 2.87 17.79
N ILE A 100 18.42 2.14 16.84
CA ILE A 100 17.05 2.34 16.35
C ILE A 100 16.13 1.43 17.17
N THR A 101 15.02 1.97 17.64
CA THR A 101 14.02 1.22 18.43
C THR A 101 12.72 1.07 17.66
N ASP A 102 11.89 0.10 18.05
CA ASP A 102 10.55 -0.09 17.47
C ASP A 102 9.67 1.15 17.64
N ASN A 103 9.86 1.92 18.72
CA ASN A 103 9.17 3.18 18.92
C ASN A 103 9.56 4.23 17.86
N MET A 104 10.82 4.27 17.42
CA MET A 104 11.22 5.16 16.33
C MET A 104 10.55 4.77 15.01
N LEU A 105 10.43 3.46 14.73
CA LEU A 105 9.71 2.96 13.55
C LEU A 105 8.23 3.35 13.63
N MET A 106 7.59 3.08 14.77
CA MET A 106 6.17 3.37 15.00
C MET A 106 5.85 4.86 14.88
N VAL A 107 6.66 5.73 15.47
CA VAL A 107 6.49 7.19 15.36
C VAL A 107 6.66 7.64 13.91
N SER A 108 7.66 7.11 13.20
CA SER A 108 7.87 7.43 11.78
C SER A 108 6.67 7.04 10.92
N SER A 109 6.08 5.85 11.14
CA SER A 109 4.87 5.42 10.45
C SER A 109 3.67 6.33 10.74
N LYS A 110 3.48 6.75 12.00
CA LYS A 110 2.40 7.67 12.39
C LYS A 110 2.57 9.05 11.76
N THR A 111 3.77 9.63 11.85
CA THR A 111 4.08 10.95 11.27
C THR A 111 3.88 10.95 9.74
N LEU A 112 4.24 9.86 9.05
CA LEU A 112 3.96 9.73 7.62
C LEU A 112 2.45 9.70 7.34
N ALA A 113 1.68 8.94 8.12
CA ALA A 113 0.22 8.87 7.96
C ALA A 113 -0.45 10.24 8.21
N GLU A 114 -0.01 10.97 9.23
CA GLU A 114 -0.46 12.34 9.53
C GLU A 114 -0.11 13.34 8.41
N SER A 115 0.93 13.06 7.62
CA SER A 115 1.31 13.90 6.48
C SER A 115 0.49 13.63 5.21
N SER A 116 -0.43 12.67 5.22
CA SER A 116 -1.29 12.36 4.07
C SER A 116 -2.19 13.55 3.72
N PRO A 117 -2.33 13.94 2.44
CA PRO A 117 -3.29 14.97 2.03
C PRO A 117 -4.73 14.65 2.46
N LEU A 118 -5.11 13.37 2.46
CA LEU A 118 -6.43 12.93 2.93
C LEU A 118 -6.64 13.21 4.42
N ALA A 119 -5.58 13.15 5.24
CA ALA A 119 -5.67 13.42 6.67
C ALA A 119 -5.70 14.92 7.00
N ASN A 120 -5.16 15.77 6.12
CA ASN A 120 -5.01 17.21 6.37
C ASN A 120 -6.03 18.08 5.63
N THR A 121 -6.48 17.66 4.45
CA THR A 121 -7.26 18.48 3.52
C THR A 121 -8.42 17.74 2.86
N GLY A 122 -8.56 16.43 3.12
CA GLY A 122 -9.58 15.56 2.53
C GLY A 122 -10.81 15.36 3.39
#